data_AF-A0A538E894-F1
#
_entry.id   AF-A0A538E894-F1
#
_cell.length_a   1.000
_cell.length_b   1.000
_cell.length_c   1.000
_cell.angle_alpha   90.00
_cell.angle_beta   90.00
_cell.angle_gamma   90.00
#
_symmetry.space_group_name_H-M   'P 1'
#
loop_
_entity.id
_entity.type
_entity.pdbx_description
1 polymer ?
#
loop_
_entity_poly.entity_id
_entity_poly.type
_entity_poly.pdbx_seq_one_letter_code
_entity_poly.pdbx_strand_id
1 'polypeptide(L)' 'PCHQSQFSITDNAEPIFGPATRKLPMLPIKLDDEGYLVAKSDYTEPVGPGFWERP' A
#
# COMPACT_ATOMS: atom_id res chain seq x y z
N PRO A 1 -2.60 -0.17 -14.68
CA PRO A 1 -2.81 -0.10 -16.16
C PRO A 1 -3.62 1.13 -16.61
N CYS A 2 -4.73 1.47 -15.94
CA CYS A 2 -5.70 2.49 -16.40
C CYS A 2 -5.11 3.88 -16.67
N HIS A 3 -4.23 4.38 -15.80
CA HIS A 3 -3.64 5.73 -15.92
C HIS A 3 -2.13 5.75 -15.64
N GLN A 4 -1.50 4.58 -15.76
CA GLN A 4 -0.04 4.44 -15.82
C GLN A 4 0.76 5.02 -14.65
N SER A 5 0.16 5.16 -13.45
CA SER A 5 0.96 5.40 -12.24
C SER A 5 1.93 4.24 -12.01
N GLN A 6 3.16 4.58 -11.65
CA GLN A 6 4.22 3.62 -11.33
C GLN A 6 4.67 3.83 -9.89
N PHE A 7 4.87 2.75 -9.15
CA PHE A 7 5.19 2.78 -7.73
C PHE A 7 6.49 2.00 -7.47
N SER A 8 7.41 2.59 -6.70
CA SER A 8 8.66 1.97 -6.29
C SER A 8 8.44 1.06 -5.08
N ILE A 9 8.34 -0.25 -5.29
CA ILE A 9 8.02 -1.21 -4.23
C ILE A 9 9.08 -1.22 -3.11
N THR A 10 10.35 -1.02 -3.46
CA THR A 10 11.46 -0.97 -2.49
C THR A 10 11.49 0.31 -1.66
N ASP A 11 10.76 1.35 -2.06
CA ASP A 11 10.59 2.59 -1.32
C ASP A 11 9.13 2.76 -0.87
N ASN A 12 8.61 1.73 -0.19
CA ASN A 12 7.24 1.71 0.37
C ASN A 12 6.17 2.13 -0.65
N ALA A 13 6.30 1.66 -1.89
CA ALA A 13 5.41 2.00 -3.00
C ALA A 13 5.27 3.51 -3.27
N GLU A 14 6.38 4.27 -3.20
CA GLU A 14 6.42 5.68 -3.61
C GLU A 14 6.00 5.84 -5.07
N PRO A 15 5.00 6.69 -5.41
CA PRO A 15 4.68 7.00 -6.78
C PRO A 15 5.86 7.75 -7.43
N ILE A 16 6.46 7.14 -8.44
CA ILE A 16 7.59 7.71 -9.19
C ILE A 16 7.18 8.25 -10.56
N PHE A 17 5.95 7.98 -11.00
CA PHE A 17 5.39 8.47 -12.25
C PHE A 17 3.85 8.38 -12.25
N GLY A 18 3.23 9.14 -13.16
CA GLY A 18 1.78 9.16 -13.40
C GLY A 18 0.99 10.00 -12.38
N PRO A 19 -0.35 9.93 -12.40
CA PRO A 19 -1.21 10.85 -11.65
C PRO A 19 -1.42 10.49 -10.18
N ALA A 20 -0.90 9.35 -9.70
CA ALA A 20 -1.05 9.00 -8.28
C ALA A 20 -0.13 9.88 -7.42
N THR A 21 -0.65 10.42 -6.33
CA THR A 21 0.05 11.42 -5.51
C THR A 21 0.48 10.91 -4.14
N ARG A 22 0.23 9.63 -3.83
CA ARG A 22 0.48 9.03 -2.51
C ARG A 22 0.99 7.60 -2.62
N LYS A 23 1.75 7.18 -1.60
CA LYS A 23 2.15 5.78 -1.37
C LYS A 23 0.91 4.88 -1.26
N LEU A 24 1.05 3.63 -1.69
CA LEU A 24 0.04 2.60 -1.43
C LEU A 24 0.12 2.17 0.04
N PRO A 25 -1.01 2.02 0.76
CA PRO A 25 -0.99 1.47 2.12
C PRO A 25 -0.35 0.09 2.15
N MET A 26 0.54 -0.14 3.12
CA MET A 26 1.22 -1.42 3.28
C MET A 26 0.44 -2.32 4.24
N LEU A 27 0.26 -3.60 3.85
CA LEU A 27 -0.26 -4.63 4.74
C LEU A 27 0.92 -5.23 5.52
N PRO A 28 0.96 -5.14 6.85
CA PRO A 28 2.02 -5.78 7.64
C PRO A 28 1.88 -7.31 7.58
N ILE A 29 2.94 -8.02 7.19
CA ILE A 29 2.96 -9.49 7.04
C ILE A 29 3.95 -10.10 8.04
N LYS A 30 3.65 -11.29 8.54
CA LYS A 30 4.54 -12.14 9.35
C LYS A 30 4.43 -13.60 8.90
N LEU A 31 5.31 -14.45 9.42
CA LEU A 31 5.09 -15.90 9.40
C LEU A 31 4.27 -16.30 10.63
N ASP A 32 3.39 -17.29 10.48
CA ASP A 32 2.82 -18.01 11.61
C ASP A 32 3.75 -19.15 12.08
N ASP A 33 3.29 -19.92 13.08
CA ASP A 33 4.08 -20.99 13.69
C ASP A 33 4.29 -22.19 12.75
N GLU A 34 3.52 -22.27 11.66
CA GLU A 34 3.61 -23.29 10.63
C GLU A 34 4.44 -22.83 9.41
N GLY A 35 4.84 -21.55 9.38
CA GLY A 35 5.66 -20.96 8.32
C GLY A 35 4.87 -20.37 7.15
N TYR A 36 3.57 -20.14 7.29
CA TYR A 36 2.75 -19.46 6.28
C TYR A 36 2.76 -17.94 6.46
N LEU A 37 2.67 -17.22 5.34
CA LEU A 37 2.53 -15.76 5.36
C LEU A 37 1.12 -15.37 5.81
N VAL A 38 1.03 -14.61 6.89
CA VAL A 38 -0.22 -14.11 7.47
C VAL A 38 -0.15 -12.61 7.73
N ALA A 39 -1.30 -11.92 7.71
CA ALA A 39 -1.36 -10.52 8.10
C ALA A 39 -1.11 -10.36 9.61
N LYS A 40 -0.25 -9.42 9.99
CA LYS A 40 0.04 -9.09 11.40
C LYS A 40 -1.02 -8.14 11.99
N SER A 41 -1.59 -7.28 11.16
CA SER A 41 -2.68 -6.35 11.50
C SER A 41 -3.40 -5.95 10.22
N ASP A 42 -4.43 -5.12 10.34
CA ASP A 42 -5.00 -4.39 9.21
C ASP A 42 -4.04 -3.28 8.72
N TYR A 43 -4.40 -2.60 7.62
CA TYR A 43 -3.75 -1.39 7.14
C TYR A 43 -3.80 -0.27 8.18
N THR A 44 -2.73 0.51 8.28
CA THR A 44 -2.67 1.68 9.17
C THR A 44 -3.17 2.96 8.51
N GLU A 45 -3.55 2.90 7.23
CA GLU A 45 -4.15 3.99 6.47
C GLU A 45 -5.32 3.49 5.62
N PRO A 46 -6.31 4.34 5.30
CA PRO A 46 -7.42 3.95 4.44
C PRO A 46 -6.95 3.49 3.06
N VAL A 47 -7.47 2.35 2.61
CA VAL A 47 -7.28 1.85 1.25
C VAL A 47 -8.20 2.59 0.29
N GLY A 48 -7.68 2.96 -0.89
CA GLY A 48 -8.44 3.60 -1.95
C GLY A 48 -7.99 5.03 -2.30
N PRO A 49 -8.71 5.68 -3.24
CA PRO A 49 -8.42 7.06 -3.63
C PRO A 49 -8.63 8.05 -2.46
N GLY A 50 -8.16 9.28 -2.64
CA GLY A 50 -8.40 10.34 -1.66
C GLY A 50 -9.90 10.63 -1.52
N PHE A 51 -10.34 10.90 -0.30
CA PHE A 51 -11.67 11.38 0.05
C PHE A 51 -11.52 12.54 1.05
N TRP A 52 -12.57 13.32 1.23
CA TRP A 52 -12.50 14.60 1.95
C TRP A 52 -12.10 14.43 3.42
N GLU A 53 -12.61 13.41 4.09
CA GLU A 53 -12.35 13.12 5.51
C GLU A 53 -11.10 12.25 5.72
N ARG A 54 -10.25 12.09 4.70
CA ARG A 54 -9.01 11.33 4.87
C ARG A 54 -8.09 12.13 5.81
N PRO A 55 -7.57 11.51 6.87
CA PRO A 55 -6.65 12.17 7.80
C PRO A 55 -5.34 12.60 7.14
#